data_AF-A0A4V2SVF1-F1
#
_entry.id   AF-A0A4V2SVF1-F1
#
_cell.length_a   1.000
_cell.length_b   1.000
_cell.length_c   1.000
_cell.angle_alpha   90.00
_cell.angle_beta   90.00
_cell.angle_gamma   90.00
#
_symmetry.space_group_name_H-M   'P 1'
#
loop_
_entity.id
_entity.type
_entity.pdbx_description
1 polymer ?
#
loop_
_entity_poly.entity_id
_entity_poly.type
_entity_poly.pdbx_seq_one_letter_code
_entity_poly.pdbx_strand_id
1 'polypeptide(L)'
;MWDKVKAAYDEMITNWNLMQSSDLDSAGDDADRFQTSFYTFVDEMKEWLEAREQKPRTTDEALALPEVAELYEELPGPLMLNFETELELIVEGITREDDARYDE
;
A
#
# COMPACT_ATOMS: atom_id res chain seq x y z
N MET A 1 -4.16 10.93 -11.67
CA MET A 1 -3.71 10.55 -10.31
C MET A 1 -3.73 9.03 -10.16
N TRP A 2 -4.81 8.36 -10.57
CA TRP A 2 -4.86 6.88 -10.56
C TRP A 2 -3.68 6.20 -11.30
N ASP A 3 -3.22 6.76 -12.42
CA ASP A 3 -2.06 6.19 -13.15
C ASP A 3 -0.80 6.07 -12.28
N LYS A 4 -0.61 6.97 -11.31
CA LYS A 4 0.51 6.89 -10.36
C LYS A 4 0.33 5.75 -9.36
N VAL A 5 -0.89 5.58 -8.83
CA VAL A 5 -1.26 4.46 -7.95
C VAL A 5 -0.98 3.14 -8.65
N LYS A 6 -1.44 3.01 -9.90
CA LYS A 6 -1.22 1.80 -10.70
C LYS A 6 0.26 1.55 -10.96
N ALA A 7 1.03 2.57 -11.33
CA ALA A 7 2.47 2.43 -11.54
C ALA A 7 3.22 1.99 -10.27
N ALA A 8 2.88 2.57 -9.11
CA ALA A 8 3.46 2.19 -7.83
C ALA A 8 3.07 0.77 -7.40
N TYR A 9 1.81 0.36 -7.67
CA TYR A 9 1.35 -1.01 -7.45
C TYR A 9 2.15 -2.00 -8.32
N ASP A 10 2.29 -1.75 -9.62
CA ASP A 10 3.01 -2.64 -10.54
C ASP A 10 4.49 -2.79 -10.12
N GLU A 11 5.12 -1.71 -9.65
CA GLU A 11 6.47 -1.73 -9.09
C GLU A 11 6.54 -2.56 -7.79
N MET A 12 5.61 -2.33 -6.86
CA MET A 12 5.52 -3.09 -5.62
C MET A 12 5.35 -4.59 -5.87
N ILE A 13 4.48 -4.98 -6.81
CA ILE A 13 4.29 -6.38 -7.20
C ILE A 13 5.56 -6.97 -7.82
N THR A 14 6.26 -6.19 -8.64
CA THR A 14 7.56 -6.61 -9.20
C THR A 14 8.58 -6.89 -8.10
N ASN A 15 8.71 -5.99 -7.12
CA ASN A 15 9.66 -6.14 -6.02
C ASN A 15 9.24 -7.26 -5.05
N TRP A 16 7.94 -7.44 -4.81
CA TRP A 16 7.43 -8.58 -4.04
C TRP A 16 7.84 -9.90 -4.69
N ASN A 17 7.61 -10.06 -6.00
CA ASN A 17 7.96 -11.27 -6.72
C ASN A 17 9.48 -11.52 -6.73
N LEU A 18 10.27 -10.46 -6.85
CA LEU A 18 11.73 -10.56 -6.73
C LEU A 18 12.14 -11.08 -5.35
N MET A 19 11.66 -10.43 -4.29
CA MET A 19 11.93 -10.80 -2.88
C MET A 19 11.57 -12.27 -2.57
N GLN A 20 10.45 -12.77 -3.12
CA GLN A 20 10.05 -14.17 -2.92
C GLN A 20 11.00 -15.18 -3.59
N SER A 21 11.80 -14.73 -4.57
CA SER A 21 12.74 -15.56 -5.33
C SER A 21 14.21 -15.35 -4.96
N SER A 22 14.50 -14.43 -4.03
CA SER A 22 15.86 -14.05 -3.65
C SER A 22 16.62 -15.19 -2.96
N ASP A 23 17.92 -15.20 -3.18
CA ASP A 23 18.84 -16.04 -2.41
C ASP A 23 19.26 -15.35 -1.11
N LEU A 24 20.02 -16.06 -0.27
CA LEU A 24 20.44 -15.55 1.05
C LEU A 24 21.28 -14.26 0.96
N ASP A 25 21.99 -14.05 -0.15
CA ASP A 25 22.88 -12.90 -0.32
C ASP A 25 22.11 -11.64 -0.77
N SER A 26 20.97 -11.81 -1.45
CA SER A 26 20.12 -10.72 -1.98
C SER A 26 18.84 -10.47 -1.17
N ALA A 27 18.45 -11.40 -0.28
CA ALA A 27 17.18 -11.33 0.45
C ALA A 27 16.99 -10.04 1.27
N GLY A 28 18.06 -9.51 1.86
CA GLY A 28 17.98 -8.25 2.63
C GLY A 28 17.64 -7.06 1.74
N ASP A 29 18.42 -6.86 0.66
CA ASP A 29 18.24 -5.75 -0.27
C ASP A 29 16.88 -5.82 -0.98
N ASP A 30 16.43 -7.01 -1.37
CA ASP A 30 15.14 -7.19 -2.04
C ASP A 30 13.96 -7.00 -1.08
N ALA A 31 14.12 -7.31 0.21
CA ALA A 31 13.14 -6.99 1.24
C ALA A 31 13.01 -5.47 1.45
N ASP A 32 14.14 -4.75 1.53
CA ASP A 32 14.14 -3.29 1.66
C ASP A 32 13.51 -2.60 0.44
N ARG A 33 13.77 -3.13 -0.77
CA ARG A 33 13.14 -2.66 -2.02
C ARG A 33 11.64 -2.88 -1.99
N PHE A 34 11.19 -4.09 -1.64
CA PHE A 34 9.77 -4.38 -1.51
C PHE A 34 9.11 -3.42 -0.51
N GLN A 35 9.67 -3.29 0.69
CA GLN A 35 9.13 -2.40 1.73
C GLN A 35 9.03 -0.94 1.24
N THR A 36 10.07 -0.43 0.58
CA THR A 36 10.07 0.93 0.03
C THR A 36 8.98 1.12 -1.02
N SER A 37 8.84 0.18 -1.95
CA SER A 37 7.81 0.23 -2.98
C SER A 37 6.39 0.04 -2.43
N PHE A 38 6.21 -0.76 -1.36
CA PHE A 38 4.93 -0.92 -0.69
C PHE A 38 4.45 0.41 -0.11
N TYR A 39 5.31 1.15 0.59
CA TYR A 39 4.91 2.45 1.14
C TYR A 39 4.76 3.54 0.08
N THR A 40 5.53 3.47 -1.01
CA THR A 40 5.31 4.36 -2.16
C THR A 40 3.91 4.16 -2.75
N PHE A 41 3.46 2.90 -2.87
CA PHE A 41 2.10 2.57 -3.30
C PHE A 41 1.04 3.10 -2.32
N VAL A 42 1.25 2.92 -1.01
CA VAL A 42 0.35 3.44 0.04
C VAL A 42 0.22 4.97 -0.02
N ASP A 43 1.33 5.68 -0.21
CA ASP A 43 1.35 7.14 -0.32
C ASP A 43 0.56 7.63 -1.55
N GLU A 44 0.77 7.01 -2.71
CA GLU A 44 0.01 7.36 -3.93
C GLU A 44 -1.48 7.03 -3.78
N MET A 45 -1.83 5.93 -3.11
CA MET A 45 -3.22 5.59 -2.78
C MET A 45 -3.86 6.65 -1.88
N LYS A 46 -3.14 7.09 -0.85
CA LYS A 46 -3.56 8.17 0.04
C LYS A 46 -3.81 9.46 -0.73
N GLU A 47 -2.84 9.92 -1.53
CA GLU A 47 -2.98 11.13 -2.35
C GLU A 47 -4.20 11.04 -3.28
N TRP A 48 -4.41 9.88 -3.89
CA TRP A 48 -5.55 9.65 -4.77
C TRP A 48 -6.88 9.71 -4.03
N LEU A 49 -7.01 9.03 -2.88
CA LEU A 49 -8.22 9.07 -2.04
C LEU A 49 -8.51 10.48 -1.51
N GLU A 50 -7.48 11.22 -1.10
CA GLU A 50 -7.61 12.57 -0.58
C GLU A 50 -8.05 13.59 -1.64
N ALA A 51 -7.72 13.35 -2.91
CA ALA A 51 -8.11 14.18 -4.04
C ALA A 51 -9.54 13.89 -4.55
N ARG A 52 -10.21 12.83 -4.07
CA ARG A 52 -11.60 12.52 -4.47
C ARG A 52 -12.58 13.54 -3.88
N GLU A 53 -13.59 13.91 -4.66
CA GLU A 53 -14.69 14.75 -4.19
C GLU A 53 -15.51 14.05 -3.09
N GLN A 54 -15.69 12.73 -3.22
CA GLN A 54 -16.34 11.88 -2.23
C GLN A 54 -15.32 10.88 -1.70
N LYS A 55 -14.84 11.14 -0.48
CA LYS A 55 -13.89 10.28 0.23
C LYS A 55 -14.64 9.13 0.91
N PRO A 56 -14.10 7.90 0.87
CA PRO A 56 -14.62 6.81 1.68
C PRO A 56 -14.45 7.13 3.16
N ARG A 57 -15.38 6.65 3.99
CA ARG A 57 -15.38 6.82 5.45
C ARG A 57 -15.06 5.55 6.20
N THR A 58 -15.04 4.42 5.51
CA THR A 58 -14.67 3.12 6.04
C THR A 58 -13.75 2.40 5.05
N THR A 59 -12.96 1.45 5.56
CA THR A 59 -12.14 0.57 4.73
C THR A 59 -13.00 -0.18 3.71
N ASP A 60 -14.19 -0.63 4.10
CA ASP A 60 -15.15 -1.29 3.18
C ASP A 60 -15.59 -0.38 2.03
N GLU A 61 -15.87 0.90 2.30
CA GLU A 61 -16.21 1.87 1.26
C GLU A 61 -15.03 2.13 0.31
N ALA A 62 -13.80 2.13 0.84
CA ALA A 62 -12.60 2.28 0.04
C ALA A 62 -12.34 1.06 -0.84
N LEU A 63 -12.48 -0.16 -0.29
CA LEU A 63 -12.36 -1.42 -1.02
C LEU A 63 -13.46 -1.61 -2.07
N ALA A 64 -14.63 -1.00 -1.87
CA ALA A 64 -15.73 -1.05 -2.83
C ALA A 64 -15.55 -0.10 -4.04
N LEU A 65 -14.54 0.78 -4.03
CA LEU A 65 -14.21 1.60 -5.19
C LEU A 65 -13.76 0.68 -6.34
N PRO A 66 -14.32 0.80 -7.56
CA PRO A 66 -13.99 -0.12 -8.66
C PRO A 66 -12.48 -0.26 -8.90
N GLU A 67 -11.76 0.84 -8.82
CA GLU A 67 -10.31 0.89 -9.01
C GLU A 67 -9.53 0.16 -7.91
N VAL A 68 -9.98 0.27 -6.66
CA VAL A 68 -9.36 -0.39 -5.51
C VAL A 68 -9.71 -1.87 -5.46
N ALA A 69 -10.97 -2.21 -5.76
CA ALA A 69 -11.45 -3.59 -5.84
C ALA A 69 -10.64 -4.41 -6.85
N GLU A 70 -10.45 -3.88 -8.07
CA GLU A 70 -9.67 -4.54 -9.13
C GLU A 70 -8.23 -4.82 -8.68
N LEU A 71 -7.58 -3.84 -8.06
CA LEU A 71 -6.22 -3.98 -7.55
C LEU A 71 -6.13 -5.01 -6.40
N TYR A 72 -7.10 -4.97 -5.49
CA TYR A 72 -7.16 -5.83 -4.32
C TYR A 72 -7.41 -7.29 -4.70
N GLU A 73 -8.18 -7.56 -5.76
CA GLU A 73 -8.37 -8.91 -6.31
C GLU A 73 -7.08 -9.53 -6.87
N GLU A 74 -6.16 -8.70 -7.38
CA GLU A 74 -4.87 -9.14 -7.93
C GLU A 74 -3.74 -9.17 -6.87
N LEU A 75 -3.98 -8.61 -5.69
CA LEU A 75 -2.98 -8.49 -4.64
C LEU A 75 -2.59 -9.87 -4.07
N PRO A 76 -1.29 -10.16 -3.88
CA PRO A 76 -0.85 -11.38 -3.24
C PRO A 76 -1.46 -11.54 -1.84
N GLY A 77 -2.01 -12.73 -1.55
CA GLY A 77 -2.66 -13.03 -0.27
C GLY A 77 -1.90 -12.55 0.98
N PRO A 78 -0.57 -12.76 1.10
CA PRO A 78 0.20 -12.26 2.24
C PRO A 78 0.23 -10.74 2.42
N LEU A 79 -0.10 -9.96 1.37
CA LEU A 79 -0.10 -8.51 1.39
C LEU A 79 -1.48 -7.90 1.70
N MET A 80 -2.56 -8.68 1.59
CA MET A 80 -3.94 -8.19 1.77
C MET A 80 -4.15 -7.52 3.12
N LEU A 81 -3.76 -8.18 4.22
CA LEU A 81 -3.91 -7.63 5.57
C LEU A 81 -3.10 -6.35 5.78
N ASN A 82 -1.88 -6.29 5.25
CA ASN A 82 -1.04 -5.10 5.34
C ASN A 82 -1.74 -3.94 4.60
N PHE A 83 -2.20 -4.18 3.37
CA PHE A 83 -2.90 -3.17 2.60
C PHE A 83 -4.20 -2.69 3.28
N GLU A 84 -5.01 -3.60 3.83
CA GLU A 84 -6.22 -3.24 4.58
C GLU A 84 -5.90 -2.37 5.80
N THR A 85 -4.83 -2.69 6.52
CA THR A 85 -4.38 -1.91 7.68
C THR A 85 -3.97 -0.50 7.26
N GLU A 86 -3.18 -0.36 6.19
CA GLU A 86 -2.80 0.96 5.68
C GLU A 86 -4.01 1.76 5.17
N LEU A 87 -4.95 1.09 4.51
CA LEU A 87 -6.16 1.70 4.00
C LEU A 87 -7.06 2.20 5.13
N GLU A 88 -7.17 1.42 6.22
CA GLU A 88 -7.85 1.83 7.45
C GLU A 88 -7.20 3.10 8.03
N LEU A 89 -5.88 3.12 8.20
CA LEU A 89 -5.15 4.29 8.70
C LEU A 89 -5.38 5.53 7.82
N ILE A 90 -5.37 5.38 6.49
CA ILE A 90 -5.66 6.47 5.55
C ILE A 90 -7.07 7.01 5.75
N VAL A 91 -8.06 6.12 5.86
CA VAL A 91 -9.48 6.49 6.03
C VAL A 91 -9.72 7.16 7.38
N GLU A 92 -9.07 6.69 8.44
CA GLU A 92 -9.12 7.30 9.77
C GLU A 92 -8.34 8.62 9.86
N GLY A 93 -7.54 8.94 8.84
CA GLY A 93 -6.71 10.14 8.80
C GLY A 93 -5.51 10.07 9.74
N ILE A 94 -5.08 8.87 10.13
CA ILE A 94 -3.93 8.65 11.00
C ILE A 94 -2.67 8.72 10.14
N THR A 95 -1.80 9.68 10.45
CA THR A 95 -0.47 9.74 9.87
C THR A 95 0.50 8.90 10.68
N ARG A 96 1.31 8.05 10.02
CA ARG A 96 2.37 7.26 10.66
C ARG A 96 3.36 8.08 11.51
N GLU A 97 3.46 9.39 11.28
CA GLU A 97 4.26 10.30 12.12
C GLU A 97 3.77 10.41 13.58
N ASP A 98 2.49 10.09 13.85
CA ASP A 98 1.93 10.19 15.20
C ASP A 98 2.37 9.03 16.12
N ASP A 99 2.81 7.89 15.56
CA ASP A 99 3.25 6.72 16.34
C ASP A 99 4.73 6.79 16.77
N ALA A 100 5.55 7.61 16.10
CA ALA A 100 6.96 7.79 16.45
C ALA A 100 7.20 8.66 17.71
N ARG A 101 6.13 9.09 18.39
CA ARG A 101 6.22 9.91 19.62
C ARG A 101 6.08 9.12 20.93
N TYR A 102 6.02 7.80 20.87
CA TYR A 102 6.11 6.93 22.05
C TYR A 102 7.47 6.26 22.16
N ASP A 103 8.54 7.07 22.16
CA ASP A 103 9.76 6.72 22.88
C ASP A 103 9.70 7.44 24.24
N GLU A 104 9.64 6.65 25.32
CA GLU A 104 9.65 7.08 26.73
C GLU A 104 10.95 7.78 27.17
#